data_AF-A0A161MCU5-F1
#
_entry.id   AF-A0A161MCU5-F1
#
_cell.length_a   1.000
_cell.length_b   1.000
_cell.length_c   1.000
_cell.angle_alpha   90.00
_cell.angle_beta   90.00
_cell.angle_gamma   90.00
#
_symmetry.space_group_name_H-M   'P 1'
#
loop_
_entity.id
_entity.type
_entity.pdbx_description
1 polymer ?
#
loop_
_entity_poly.entity_id
_entity_poly.type
_entity_poly.pdbx_seq_one_letter_code
_entity_poly.pdbx_strand_id
1 'polypeptide(L)'
;MSDSAYRLSRRRLLTVGAGIVGAAALGRAADPSAAAAVPEPVDWRHDVTENGWPVVGAVGVHRVEGSNVSVPVLAGSVAVVLLHVARRFHYEIDALRSDAPDEITGHVTSRAVAQPYESNYLSGTAIAIRPGGYPVGVSGGFFPHETTVIRDILAECDGLVRWGGDDPTPKESHFQIDVRPGDRRLRLLAGRISVWNQTPGEGAGSVDPFTSERLTAARELAREQRRRARKPPA
;
A
#
# COMPACT_ATOMS: atom_id res chain seq x y z
N MET A 1 -20.64 -44.89 -18.28
CA MET A 1 -20.38 -44.38 -19.64
C MET A 1 -20.57 -42.88 -19.63
N SER A 2 -19.48 -42.14 -19.91
CA SER A 2 -19.33 -40.67 -20.06
C SER A 2 -19.71 -39.83 -18.83
N ASP A 3 -18.83 -39.23 -18.02
CA ASP A 3 -17.53 -38.55 -18.20
C ASP A 3 -17.52 -37.43 -19.24
N SER A 4 -17.52 -36.18 -18.76
CA SER A 4 -16.83 -35.05 -19.38
C SER A 4 -16.83 -33.86 -18.42
N ALA A 5 -15.75 -33.79 -17.65
CA ALA A 5 -15.25 -32.59 -17.03
C ALA A 5 -15.17 -31.43 -18.05
N TYR A 6 -15.66 -30.27 -17.64
CA TYR A 6 -15.47 -29.02 -18.38
C TYR A 6 -13.99 -28.65 -18.32
N ARG A 7 -13.26 -29.08 -19.35
CA ARG A 7 -11.91 -28.63 -19.66
C ARG A 7 -11.97 -27.23 -20.27
N LEU A 8 -10.80 -26.59 -20.25
CA LEU A 8 -10.32 -25.51 -21.14
C LEU A 8 -10.63 -24.07 -20.65
N SER A 9 -9.71 -23.12 -20.65
CA SER A 9 -8.32 -23.14 -21.13
C SER A 9 -7.57 -21.91 -20.61
N ARG A 10 -6.38 -22.15 -20.04
CA ARG A 10 -5.29 -21.17 -19.99
C ARG A 10 -4.65 -21.12 -21.38
N ARG A 11 -4.71 -19.96 -22.05
CA ARG A 11 -3.73 -19.41 -23.02
C ARG A 11 -4.44 -18.43 -23.96
N ARG A 12 -4.20 -17.13 -23.76
CA ARG A 12 -4.15 -16.18 -24.87
C ARG A 12 -2.69 -15.75 -25.02
N LEU A 13 -1.95 -16.55 -25.80
CA LEU A 13 -0.74 -16.10 -26.46
C LEU A 13 -1.20 -15.24 -27.63
N LEU A 14 -0.93 -13.94 -27.57
CA LEU A 14 -1.10 -13.04 -28.71
C LEU A 14 0.06 -13.28 -29.66
N THR A 15 -0.23 -13.96 -30.77
CA THR A 15 0.64 -14.08 -31.94
C THR A 15 0.67 -12.74 -32.66
N VAL A 16 1.78 -12.00 -32.59
CA VAL A 16 2.00 -10.81 -33.43
C VAL A 16 2.48 -11.30 -34.80
N GLY A 17 1.60 -11.21 -35.80
CA GLY A 17 1.93 -11.43 -37.20
C GLY A 17 2.71 -10.24 -37.76
N ALA A 18 3.84 -10.52 -38.41
CA ALA A 18 4.58 -9.55 -39.19
C ALA A 18 3.85 -9.27 -40.51
N GLY A 19 3.41 -8.02 -40.70
CA GLY A 19 2.92 -7.50 -41.97
C GLY A 19 3.61 -6.18 -42.28
N ILE A 20 4.55 -6.18 -43.23
CA ILE A 20 5.20 -4.96 -43.73
C ILE A 20 4.42 -4.47 -44.95
N VAL A 21 3.79 -3.30 -44.84
CA VAL A 21 3.43 -2.40 -45.95
C VAL A 21 3.58 -0.97 -45.44
N GLY A 22 4.40 -0.16 -46.11
CA GLY A 22 4.85 1.15 -45.61
C GLY A 22 4.01 2.36 -46.05
N ALA A 23 4.19 3.47 -45.33
CA ALA A 23 4.23 4.85 -45.81
C ALA A 23 4.57 5.80 -44.62
N ALA A 24 5.28 6.89 -44.92
CA ALA A 24 5.92 7.81 -43.97
C ALA A 24 4.96 8.71 -43.18
N ALA A 25 5.27 8.94 -41.89
CA ALA A 25 4.99 10.20 -41.17
C ALA A 25 5.80 10.26 -39.86
N LEU A 26 6.34 11.45 -39.56
CA LEU A 26 7.14 11.79 -38.39
C LEU A 26 6.39 11.54 -37.07
N GLY A 27 7.08 10.90 -36.12
CA GLY A 27 6.71 10.90 -34.72
C GLY A 27 7.78 10.16 -33.94
N ARG A 28 8.40 10.81 -32.95
CA ARG A 28 9.23 10.11 -31.95
C ARG A 28 8.32 9.04 -31.34
N ALA A 29 8.54 7.79 -31.71
CA ALA A 29 7.92 6.67 -31.02
C ALA A 29 8.34 6.81 -29.55
N ALA A 30 7.36 7.04 -28.68
CA ALA A 30 7.56 6.86 -27.26
C ALA A 30 8.09 5.44 -27.10
N ASP A 31 9.26 5.30 -26.48
CA ASP A 31 9.81 3.99 -26.15
C ASP A 31 8.70 3.18 -25.46
N PRO A 32 8.39 1.96 -25.92
CA PRO A 32 7.50 1.10 -25.17
C PRO A 32 8.12 0.96 -23.79
N SER A 33 7.44 1.49 -22.77
CA SER A 33 7.83 1.38 -21.37
C SER A 33 8.21 -0.08 -21.14
N ALA A 34 9.50 -0.33 -20.93
CA ALA A 34 9.98 -1.65 -20.61
C ALA A 34 9.20 -2.07 -19.37
N ALA A 35 8.35 -3.10 -19.51
CA ALA A 35 7.69 -3.70 -18.37
C ALA A 35 8.81 -4.07 -17.39
N ALA A 36 8.88 -3.35 -16.28
CA ALA A 36 9.87 -3.61 -15.25
C ALA A 36 9.72 -5.08 -14.87
N ALA A 37 10.81 -5.85 -14.95
CA ALA A 37 10.79 -7.24 -14.54
C ALA A 37 10.28 -7.31 -13.09
N VAL A 38 9.25 -8.12 -12.85
CA VAL A 38 8.76 -8.36 -11.50
C VAL A 38 9.92 -8.94 -10.70
N PRO A 39 10.31 -8.34 -9.56
CA PRO A 39 11.42 -8.88 -8.79
C PRO A 39 11.12 -10.31 -8.35
N GLU A 40 12.06 -11.22 -8.58
CA GLU A 40 11.94 -12.61 -8.13
C GLU A 40 11.85 -12.66 -6.60
N PRO A 41 10.82 -13.27 -6.00
CA PRO A 41 10.69 -13.35 -4.55
C PRO A 41 11.85 -14.10 -3.91
N VAL A 42 12.38 -13.55 -2.82
CA VAL A 42 13.37 -14.21 -1.96
C VAL A 42 12.75 -14.60 -0.63
N ASP A 43 13.24 -15.67 -0.03
CA ASP A 43 12.74 -16.13 1.27
C ASP A 43 13.32 -15.27 2.42
N TRP A 44 12.45 -14.62 3.19
CA TRP A 44 12.84 -13.80 4.34
C TRP A 44 13.27 -14.67 5.52
N ARG A 45 14.57 -14.70 5.80
CA ARG A 45 15.18 -15.61 6.80
C ARG A 45 15.26 -15.05 8.21
N HIS A 46 14.93 -13.77 8.42
CA HIS A 46 15.03 -13.14 9.73
C HIS A 46 13.74 -13.32 10.54
N ASP A 47 13.88 -13.34 11.87
CA ASP A 47 12.74 -13.35 12.81
C ASP A 47 12.24 -11.94 13.15
N VAL A 48 12.88 -10.93 12.57
CA VAL A 48 12.49 -9.52 12.65
C VAL A 48 12.29 -9.01 11.22
N THR A 49 11.25 -8.21 11.02
CA THR A 49 10.91 -7.59 9.73
C THR A 49 11.75 -6.33 9.50
N GLU A 50 11.74 -5.81 8.28
CA GLU A 50 12.55 -4.64 7.90
C GLU A 50 12.34 -3.43 8.83
N ASN A 51 11.09 -3.16 9.24
CA ASN A 51 10.78 -2.07 10.17
C ASN A 51 11.09 -2.39 11.66
N GLY A 52 11.75 -3.51 11.93
CA GLY A 52 12.23 -3.88 13.27
C GLY A 52 11.21 -4.59 14.16
N TRP A 53 10.08 -5.06 13.63
CA TRP A 53 9.06 -5.78 14.39
C TRP A 53 9.27 -7.30 14.32
N PRO A 54 9.00 -8.06 15.39
CA PRO A 54 9.08 -9.52 15.35
C PRO A 54 8.11 -10.11 14.33
N VAL A 55 8.55 -11.12 13.60
CA VAL A 55 7.67 -11.97 12.78
C VAL A 55 6.70 -12.70 13.70
N VAL A 56 5.42 -12.75 13.33
CA VAL A 56 4.37 -13.41 14.11
C VAL A 56 3.64 -14.46 13.28
N GLY A 57 3.19 -15.54 13.93
CA GLY A 57 2.50 -16.64 13.24
C GLY A 57 1.04 -16.35 12.89
N ALA A 58 0.38 -15.48 13.64
CA ALA A 58 -1.01 -15.09 13.43
C ALA A 58 -1.30 -13.73 14.09
N VAL A 59 -2.32 -13.03 13.58
CA VAL A 59 -2.84 -11.78 14.15
C VAL A 59 -4.37 -11.77 14.09
N GLY A 60 -4.99 -10.81 14.78
CA GLY A 60 -6.44 -10.59 14.70
C GLY A 60 -6.87 -10.03 13.34
N VAL A 61 -8.10 -10.35 12.95
CA VAL A 61 -8.75 -9.75 11.78
C VAL A 61 -9.60 -8.57 12.25
N HIS A 62 -9.42 -7.42 11.61
CA HIS A 62 -10.08 -6.18 11.99
C HIS A 62 -10.85 -5.60 10.81
N ARG A 63 -12.09 -5.16 11.06
CA ARG A 63 -12.91 -4.51 10.05
C ARG A 63 -12.43 -3.08 9.79
N VAL A 64 -12.37 -2.68 8.52
CA VAL A 64 -12.17 -1.28 8.14
C VAL A 64 -13.52 -0.58 8.28
N GLU A 65 -13.64 0.30 9.28
CA GLU A 65 -14.86 1.07 9.54
C GLU A 65 -15.31 1.83 8.29
N GLY A 66 -16.63 1.91 8.08
CA GLY A 66 -17.22 2.48 6.87
C GLY A 66 -17.37 1.51 5.70
N SER A 67 -16.66 0.39 5.71
CA SER A 67 -16.71 -0.65 4.67
C SER A 67 -17.16 -2.00 5.22
N ASN A 68 -17.38 -2.98 4.32
CA ASN A 68 -17.55 -4.39 4.67
C ASN A 68 -16.24 -5.20 4.56
N VAL A 69 -15.11 -4.53 4.37
CA VAL A 69 -13.79 -5.16 4.20
C VAL A 69 -13.10 -5.32 5.56
N SER A 70 -12.40 -6.43 5.74
CA SER A 70 -11.59 -6.71 6.95
C SER A 70 -10.18 -7.11 6.57
N VAL A 71 -9.21 -6.80 7.43
CA VAL A 71 -7.78 -7.02 7.19
C VAL A 71 -7.11 -7.60 8.45
N PRO A 72 -6.26 -8.63 8.31
CA PRO A 72 -5.47 -9.12 9.44
C PRO A 72 -4.32 -8.16 9.74
N VAL A 73 -4.26 -7.57 10.92
CA VAL A 73 -3.17 -6.66 11.33
C VAL A 73 -2.85 -6.87 12.81
N LEU A 74 -1.63 -6.53 13.22
CA LEU A 74 -1.21 -6.64 14.61
C LEU A 74 -2.10 -5.74 15.50
N ALA A 75 -2.62 -6.29 16.58
CA ALA A 75 -3.54 -5.59 17.47
C ALA A 75 -2.90 -4.38 18.19
N GLY A 76 -3.73 -3.61 18.90
CA GLY A 76 -3.29 -2.43 19.64
C GLY A 76 -3.04 -1.22 18.74
N SER A 77 -2.01 -0.44 19.02
CA SER A 77 -1.74 0.81 18.30
C SER A 77 -1.48 0.62 16.81
N VAL A 78 -0.95 -0.53 16.39
CA VAL A 78 -0.75 -0.85 14.98
C VAL A 78 -2.08 -0.95 14.25
N ALA A 79 -3.02 -1.77 14.76
CA ALA A 79 -4.35 -1.89 14.18
C ALA A 79 -5.07 -0.54 14.11
N VAL A 80 -5.06 0.26 15.18
CA VAL A 80 -5.73 1.58 15.20
C VAL A 80 -5.20 2.48 14.07
N VAL A 81 -3.89 2.56 13.90
CA VAL A 81 -3.27 3.43 12.91
C VAL A 81 -3.45 2.93 11.48
N LEU A 82 -3.24 1.63 11.22
CA LEU A 82 -3.38 1.10 9.85
C LEU A 82 -4.85 1.05 9.40
N LEU A 83 -5.80 0.80 10.32
CA LEU A 83 -7.22 0.87 9.99
C LEU A 83 -7.68 2.31 9.72
N HIS A 84 -7.08 3.30 10.40
CA HIS A 84 -7.32 4.71 10.09
C HIS A 84 -6.88 5.06 8.66
N VAL A 85 -5.69 4.61 8.25
CA VAL A 85 -5.20 4.78 6.87
C VAL A 85 -6.15 4.13 5.86
N ALA A 86 -6.56 2.88 6.10
CA ALA A 86 -7.48 2.17 5.21
C ALA A 86 -8.86 2.85 5.14
N ARG A 87 -9.35 3.38 6.26
CA ARG A 87 -10.61 4.13 6.35
C ARG A 87 -10.54 5.44 5.57
N ARG A 88 -9.46 6.22 5.73
CA ARG A 88 -9.24 7.45 4.95
C ARG A 88 -9.17 7.17 3.45
N PHE A 89 -8.45 6.13 3.06
CA PHE A 89 -8.41 5.68 1.67
C PHE A 89 -9.82 5.38 1.12
N HIS A 90 -10.60 4.60 1.88
CA HIS A 90 -11.96 4.21 1.49
C HIS A 90 -12.88 5.41 1.25
N TYR A 91 -12.80 6.45 2.09
CA TYR A 91 -13.69 7.61 1.99
C TYR A 91 -13.21 8.68 0.99
N GLU A 92 -11.90 8.84 0.83
CA GLU A 92 -11.35 10.03 0.18
C GLU A 92 -10.60 9.74 -1.13
N ILE A 93 -10.38 8.46 -1.46
CA ILE A 93 -9.68 8.05 -2.69
C ILE A 93 -10.58 7.13 -3.52
N ASP A 94 -10.74 5.87 -3.10
CA ASP A 94 -11.65 4.93 -3.75
C ASP A 94 -12.21 3.94 -2.73
N ALA A 95 -13.50 3.68 -2.82
CA ALA A 95 -14.21 2.84 -1.88
C ALA A 95 -13.77 1.38 -1.99
N LEU A 96 -13.17 0.85 -0.91
CA LEU A 96 -12.93 -0.58 -0.72
C LEU A 96 -14.20 -1.40 -0.93
N ARG A 97 -14.12 -2.44 -1.76
CA ARG A 97 -15.27 -3.29 -2.12
C ARG A 97 -15.09 -4.68 -1.51
N SER A 98 -16.15 -5.28 -0.98
CA SER A 98 -16.05 -6.62 -0.36
C SER A 98 -16.22 -7.77 -1.36
N ASP A 99 -16.70 -7.46 -2.56
CA ASP A 99 -16.98 -8.42 -3.64
C ASP A 99 -15.81 -8.58 -4.62
N ALA A 100 -14.80 -7.70 -4.55
CA ALA A 100 -13.60 -7.80 -5.35
C ALA A 100 -12.49 -8.58 -4.61
N PRO A 101 -11.76 -9.46 -5.32
CA PRO A 101 -10.59 -10.13 -4.74
C PRO A 101 -9.46 -9.13 -4.50
N ASP A 102 -8.60 -9.43 -3.52
CA ASP A 102 -7.35 -8.68 -3.27
C ASP A 102 -7.55 -7.17 -3.05
N GLU A 103 -8.65 -6.78 -2.40
CA GLU A 103 -8.96 -5.37 -2.10
C GLU A 103 -8.10 -4.80 -0.99
N ILE A 104 -7.76 -5.61 0.02
CA ILE A 104 -6.76 -5.27 1.02
C ILE A 104 -6.02 -6.53 1.48
N THR A 105 -4.71 -6.42 1.64
CA THR A 105 -3.85 -7.46 2.22
C THR A 105 -3.23 -6.90 3.50
N GLY A 106 -3.12 -7.74 4.53
CA GLY A 106 -2.47 -7.40 5.79
C GLY A 106 -1.38 -8.42 6.12
N HIS A 107 -1.47 -9.02 7.31
CA HIS A 107 -0.57 -10.09 7.74
C HIS A 107 -0.61 -11.31 6.81
N VAL A 108 0.58 -11.85 6.54
CA VAL A 108 0.79 -13.09 5.80
C VAL A 108 1.82 -13.96 6.53
N THR A 109 1.78 -15.26 6.27
CA THR A 109 2.77 -16.22 6.82
C THR A 109 3.79 -16.69 5.79
N SER A 110 3.52 -16.46 4.50
CA SER A 110 4.48 -16.70 3.43
C SER A 110 5.68 -15.76 3.58
N ARG A 111 6.88 -16.32 3.72
CA ARG A 111 8.14 -15.57 3.85
C ARG A 111 8.72 -15.12 2.51
N ALA A 112 8.07 -15.42 1.39
CA ALA A 112 8.49 -14.95 0.08
C ALA A 112 8.22 -13.44 -0.06
N VAL A 113 9.29 -12.65 -0.22
CA VAL A 113 9.25 -11.19 -0.37
C VAL A 113 9.96 -10.76 -1.65
N ALA A 114 9.33 -9.94 -2.47
CA ALA A 114 9.93 -9.35 -3.66
C ALA A 114 10.77 -8.12 -3.33
N GLN A 115 10.46 -7.44 -2.22
CA GLN A 115 11.21 -6.30 -1.68
C GLN A 115 11.29 -6.38 -0.15
N PRO A 116 12.34 -5.83 0.50
CA PRO A 116 12.53 -5.91 1.95
C PRO A 116 11.33 -5.39 2.77
N TYR A 117 10.68 -4.31 2.34
CA TYR A 117 9.51 -3.75 3.03
C TYR A 117 8.31 -4.71 3.07
N GLU A 118 8.24 -5.69 2.16
CA GLU A 118 7.15 -6.69 2.18
C GLU A 118 7.30 -7.65 3.36
N SER A 119 8.49 -7.76 3.96
CA SER A 119 8.64 -8.52 5.21
C SER A 119 7.75 -7.96 6.33
N ASN A 120 7.36 -6.67 6.29
CA ASN A 120 6.53 -6.05 7.32
C ASN A 120 5.08 -6.59 7.35
N TYR A 121 4.65 -7.33 6.31
CA TYR A 121 3.41 -8.12 6.39
C TYR A 121 3.56 -9.31 7.36
N LEU A 122 4.75 -9.90 7.52
CA LEU A 122 4.99 -11.03 8.43
C LEU A 122 4.80 -10.66 9.92
N SER A 123 4.93 -9.38 10.28
CA SER A 123 4.69 -8.86 11.63
C SER A 123 3.28 -8.27 11.80
N GLY A 124 2.48 -8.21 10.72
CA GLY A 124 1.17 -7.56 10.73
C GLY A 124 1.22 -6.05 10.87
N THR A 125 2.34 -5.42 10.50
CA THR A 125 2.60 -3.98 10.64
C THR A 125 2.58 -3.22 9.32
N ALA A 126 2.10 -3.87 8.26
CA ALA A 126 1.86 -3.27 6.96
C ALA A 126 0.53 -3.76 6.37
N ILE A 127 -0.05 -2.93 5.51
CA ILE A 127 -1.20 -3.26 4.67
C ILE A 127 -0.89 -2.92 3.21
N ALA A 128 -1.49 -3.65 2.29
CA ALA A 128 -1.51 -3.34 0.86
C ALA A 128 -2.95 -3.09 0.45
N ILE A 129 -3.28 -1.89 -0.01
CA ILE A 129 -4.63 -1.56 -0.51
C ILE A 129 -4.63 -1.75 -2.02
N ARG A 130 -5.51 -2.62 -2.52
CA ARG A 130 -5.65 -2.99 -3.95
C ARG A 130 -4.31 -3.36 -4.61
N PRO A 131 -3.52 -4.29 -4.06
CA PRO A 131 -2.20 -4.67 -4.59
C PRO A 131 -2.18 -5.06 -6.07
N GLY A 132 -3.28 -5.58 -6.63
CA GLY A 132 -3.38 -5.89 -8.05
C GLY A 132 -3.40 -4.65 -8.96
N GLY A 133 -3.93 -3.52 -8.48
CA GLY A 133 -3.94 -2.24 -9.20
C GLY A 133 -2.65 -1.44 -9.03
N TYR A 134 -1.91 -1.68 -7.94
CA TYR A 134 -0.67 -0.96 -7.59
C TYR A 134 0.46 -1.95 -7.25
N PRO A 135 0.96 -2.72 -8.24
CA PRO A 135 1.97 -3.74 -8.02
C PRO A 135 3.38 -3.16 -7.76
N VAL A 136 4.30 -4.02 -7.31
CA VAL A 136 5.72 -3.68 -7.10
C VAL A 136 6.36 -3.21 -8.41
N GLY A 137 7.18 -2.17 -8.33
CA GLY A 137 7.92 -1.58 -9.45
C GLY A 137 7.09 -0.62 -10.30
N VAL A 138 5.79 -0.49 -10.04
CA VAL A 138 4.88 0.39 -10.79
C VAL A 138 4.53 1.62 -9.95
N SER A 139 4.51 2.78 -10.59
CA SER A 139 4.15 4.08 -10.00
C SER A 139 3.27 4.87 -10.94
N GLY A 140 2.62 5.92 -10.42
CA GLY A 140 1.72 6.77 -11.20
C GLY A 140 0.31 6.18 -11.36
N GLY A 141 -0.09 5.25 -10.48
CA GLY A 141 -1.43 4.69 -10.46
C GLY A 141 -2.47 5.61 -9.82
N PHE A 142 -2.05 6.59 -9.03
CA PHE A 142 -2.93 7.60 -8.42
C PHE A 142 -2.94 8.91 -9.20
N PHE A 143 -4.11 9.52 -9.32
CA PHE A 143 -4.25 10.89 -9.81
C PHE A 143 -3.57 11.89 -8.85
N PRO A 144 -3.21 13.10 -9.32
CA PRO A 144 -2.52 14.09 -8.48
C PRO A 144 -3.30 14.47 -7.20
N HIS A 145 -4.63 14.51 -7.26
CA HIS A 145 -5.48 14.84 -6.12
C HIS A 145 -5.52 13.67 -5.12
N GLU A 146 -5.61 12.42 -5.58
CA GLU A 146 -5.51 11.23 -4.72
C GLU A 146 -4.14 11.13 -4.05
N THR A 147 -3.07 11.41 -4.79
CA THR A 147 -1.73 11.49 -4.19
C THR A 147 -1.68 12.55 -3.10
N THR A 148 -2.35 13.69 -3.28
CA THR A 148 -2.45 14.74 -2.25
C THR A 148 -3.16 14.23 -1.00
N VAL A 149 -4.27 13.50 -1.16
CA VAL A 149 -4.96 12.83 -0.05
C VAL A 149 -4.04 11.84 0.67
N ILE A 150 -3.29 11.01 -0.06
CA ILE A 150 -2.31 10.10 0.53
C ILE A 150 -1.29 10.88 1.38
N ARG A 151 -0.72 11.97 0.85
CA ARG A 151 0.25 12.77 1.59
C ARG A 151 -0.33 13.38 2.85
N ASP A 152 -1.57 13.81 2.78
CA ASP A 152 -2.29 14.33 3.92
C ASP A 152 -2.48 13.26 5.01
N ILE A 153 -2.91 12.05 4.65
CA ILE A 153 -3.05 10.93 5.59
C ILE A 153 -1.74 10.65 6.32
N LEU A 154 -0.61 10.63 5.59
CA LEU A 154 0.70 10.40 6.20
C LEU A 154 1.10 11.55 7.14
N ALA A 155 0.78 12.79 6.79
CA ALA A 155 1.05 13.97 7.61
C ALA A 155 0.22 13.98 8.89
N GLU A 156 -1.07 13.61 8.81
CA GLU A 156 -1.94 13.44 9.97
C GLU A 156 -1.44 12.35 10.92
N CYS A 157 -0.80 11.32 10.37
CA CYS A 157 -0.11 10.28 11.13
C CYS A 157 1.27 10.70 11.67
N ASP A 158 1.64 11.98 11.61
CA ASP A 158 2.94 12.53 12.00
C ASP A 158 4.14 11.79 11.35
N GLY A 159 3.96 11.23 10.16
CA GLY A 159 4.98 10.42 9.49
C GLY A 159 5.29 9.08 10.16
N LEU A 160 4.48 8.62 11.12
CA LEU A 160 4.59 7.29 11.75
C LEU A 160 4.10 6.16 10.84
N VAL A 161 3.51 6.51 9.71
CA VAL A 161 3.19 5.62 8.60
C VAL A 161 4.03 6.02 7.40
N ARG A 162 4.61 5.04 6.72
CA ARG A 162 5.36 5.21 5.46
C ARG A 162 4.58 4.62 4.30
N TRP A 163 4.65 5.28 3.15
CA TRP A 163 4.02 4.83 1.90
C TRP A 163 5.06 4.28 0.92
N GLY A 164 4.80 3.09 0.38
CA GLY A 164 5.69 2.39 -0.55
C GLY A 164 5.81 3.05 -1.92
N GLY A 165 4.96 4.03 -2.25
CA GLY A 165 5.11 4.82 -3.48
C GLY A 165 6.35 5.74 -3.50
N ASP A 166 7.00 5.97 -2.35
CA ASP A 166 8.26 6.72 -2.26
C ASP A 166 9.52 5.87 -2.31
N ASP A 167 9.37 4.53 -2.33
CA ASP A 167 10.51 3.63 -2.34
C ASP A 167 11.22 3.62 -3.70
N PRO A 168 12.54 3.33 -3.73
CA PRO A 168 13.27 3.16 -4.99
C PRO A 168 12.62 2.12 -5.92
N THR A 169 12.06 1.05 -5.35
CA THR A 169 11.18 0.11 -6.05
C THR A 169 9.76 0.30 -5.51
N PRO A 170 8.95 1.15 -6.17
CA PRO A 170 7.70 1.61 -5.59
C PRO A 170 6.67 0.48 -5.49
N LYS A 171 5.83 0.54 -4.48
CA LYS A 171 4.57 -0.22 -4.40
C LYS A 171 3.51 0.70 -3.82
N GLU A 172 2.76 1.36 -4.69
CA GLU A 172 1.80 2.40 -4.29
C GLU A 172 0.63 1.85 -3.45
N SER A 173 0.39 0.53 -3.46
CA SER A 173 -0.55 -0.13 -2.53
C SER A 173 -0.06 -0.20 -1.09
N HIS A 174 1.26 -0.11 -0.85
CA HIS A 174 1.87 -0.46 0.44
C HIS A 174 1.89 0.70 1.45
N PHE A 175 1.43 0.42 2.66
CA PHE A 175 1.53 1.29 3.82
C PHE A 175 2.06 0.50 5.02
N GLN A 176 3.03 1.05 5.76
CA GLN A 176 3.61 0.38 6.93
C GLN A 176 3.79 1.33 8.11
N ILE A 177 3.85 0.78 9.32
CA ILE A 177 4.37 1.48 10.49
C ILE A 177 5.87 1.77 10.32
N ASP A 178 6.27 3.02 10.55
CA ASP A 178 7.64 3.55 10.32
C ASP A 178 8.46 3.76 11.60
N VAL A 179 8.09 3.07 12.68
CA VAL A 179 8.79 3.10 13.96
C VAL A 179 8.94 1.72 14.55
N ARG A 180 9.97 1.54 15.37
CA ARG A 180 10.25 0.28 16.06
C ARG A 180 9.21 -0.05 17.14
N PRO A 181 9.09 -1.33 17.54
CA PRO A 181 8.26 -1.74 18.67
C PRO A 181 8.53 -0.89 19.92
N GLY A 182 7.46 -0.50 20.61
CA GLY A 182 7.54 0.24 21.87
C GLY A 182 7.66 1.77 21.74
N ASP A 183 7.81 2.32 20.53
CA ASP A 183 7.86 3.78 20.33
C ASP A 183 6.60 4.45 20.91
N ARG A 184 6.81 5.44 21.79
CA ARG A 184 5.72 6.14 22.49
C ARG A 184 4.84 6.93 21.52
N ARG A 185 5.40 7.45 20.43
CA ARG A 185 4.67 8.27 19.46
C ARG A 185 3.54 7.48 18.79
N LEU A 186 3.76 6.21 18.50
CA LEU A 186 2.72 5.33 17.94
C LEU A 186 1.53 5.16 18.88
N ARG A 187 1.79 5.02 20.19
CA ARG A 187 0.72 4.93 21.20
C ARG A 187 -0.06 6.23 21.33
N LEU A 188 0.63 7.38 21.26
CA LEU A 188 -0.02 8.69 21.31
C LEU A 188 -0.89 8.94 20.07
N LEU A 189 -0.39 8.63 18.87
CA LEU A 189 -1.16 8.72 17.64
C LEU A 189 -2.42 7.85 17.71
N ALA A 190 -2.28 6.59 18.12
CA ALA A 190 -3.42 5.70 18.30
C ALA A 190 -4.45 6.26 19.31
N GLY A 191 -4.00 6.89 20.39
CA GLY A 191 -4.86 7.60 21.34
C GLY A 191 -5.63 8.74 20.68
N ARG A 192 -4.96 9.60 19.89
CA ARG A 192 -5.61 10.70 19.15
C ARG A 192 -6.65 10.19 18.17
N ILE A 193 -6.31 9.19 17.35
CA ILE A 193 -7.22 8.56 16.39
C ILE A 193 -8.44 7.97 17.10
N SER A 194 -8.24 7.32 18.25
CA SER A 194 -9.33 6.74 19.02
C SER A 194 -10.30 7.80 19.55
N VAL A 195 -9.80 8.99 19.88
CA VAL A 195 -10.63 10.15 20.26
C VAL A 195 -11.39 10.66 19.06
N TRP A 196 -10.74 10.88 17.91
CA TRP A 196 -11.41 11.32 16.67
C TRP A 196 -12.55 10.39 16.28
N ASN A 197 -12.33 9.08 16.33
CA ASN A 197 -13.37 8.08 15.99
C ASN A 197 -14.60 8.14 16.93
N GLN A 198 -14.48 8.75 18.11
CA GLN A 198 -15.58 8.93 19.06
C GLN A 198 -16.23 10.31 18.97
N THR A 199 -15.64 11.26 18.25
CA THR A 199 -16.12 12.62 18.12
C THR A 199 -16.79 12.83 16.75
N PRO A 200 -18.11 13.06 16.67
CA PRO A 200 -18.77 13.31 15.39
C PRO A 200 -18.15 14.51 14.66
N GLY A 201 -17.81 14.32 13.38
CA GLY A 201 -17.21 15.37 12.55
C GLY A 201 -15.68 15.45 12.64
N GLU A 202 -15.04 14.67 13.51
CA GLU A 202 -13.58 14.51 13.53
C GLU A 202 -13.19 13.16 12.90
N GLY A 203 -12.05 13.11 12.21
CA GLY A 203 -11.51 11.89 11.64
C GLY A 203 -11.82 11.70 10.15
N ALA A 204 -11.90 10.44 9.72
CA ALA A 204 -11.91 10.14 8.29
C ALA A 204 -13.19 10.61 7.58
N GLY A 205 -13.03 11.19 6.38
CA GLY A 205 -14.13 11.70 5.56
C GLY A 205 -14.64 13.09 5.96
N SER A 206 -14.13 13.72 7.02
CA SER A 206 -14.48 15.09 7.41
C SER A 206 -13.36 16.11 7.22
N VAL A 207 -12.16 15.67 6.79
CA VAL A 207 -10.99 16.53 6.69
C VAL A 207 -10.73 16.99 5.26
N ASP A 208 -10.53 18.30 5.06
CA ASP A 208 -10.15 18.87 3.75
C ASP A 208 -8.62 18.82 3.58
N PRO A 209 -8.08 17.99 2.66
CA PRO A 209 -6.63 17.87 2.44
C PRO A 209 -6.05 19.01 1.60
N PHE A 210 -6.89 19.90 1.06
CA PHE A 210 -6.47 20.97 0.16
C PHE A 210 -6.33 22.34 0.84
N THR A 211 -6.51 22.42 2.16
CA THR A 211 -6.16 23.63 2.90
C THR A 211 -4.65 23.89 2.82
N SER A 212 -4.26 25.18 2.80
CA SER A 212 -2.85 25.55 2.59
C SER A 212 -1.91 25.01 3.67
N GLU A 213 -2.39 24.93 4.92
CA GLU A 213 -1.66 24.35 6.04
C GLU A 213 -1.35 22.87 5.81
N ARG A 214 -2.38 22.08 5.46
CA ARG A 214 -2.25 20.64 5.25
C ARG A 214 -1.40 20.30 4.03
N LEU A 215 -1.56 21.05 2.94
CA LEU A 215 -0.69 20.93 1.77
C LEU A 215 0.79 21.21 2.12
N THR A 216 1.06 22.13 3.02
CA THR A 216 2.42 22.44 3.46
C THR A 216 2.99 21.28 4.28
N ALA A 217 2.27 20.84 5.31
CA ALA A 217 2.67 19.70 6.13
C ALA A 217 2.92 18.42 5.31
N ALA A 218 2.00 18.13 4.37
CA ALA A 218 2.10 17.02 3.42
C ALA A 218 3.39 17.08 2.56
N ARG A 219 3.74 18.26 2.05
CA ARG A 219 4.95 18.45 1.22
C ARG A 219 6.22 18.35 2.05
N GLU A 220 6.23 18.88 3.27
CA GLU A 220 7.36 18.80 4.18
C GLU A 220 7.65 17.35 4.57
N LEU A 221 6.62 16.60 4.99
CA LEU A 221 6.75 15.19 5.31
C LEU A 221 7.21 14.37 4.10
N ALA A 222 6.64 14.60 2.91
CA ALA A 222 7.05 13.90 1.69
C ALA A 222 8.54 14.08 1.39
N ARG A 223 9.09 15.28 1.61
CA ARG A 223 10.52 15.55 1.45
C ARG A 223 11.35 14.79 2.48
N GLU A 224 10.89 14.71 3.71
CA GLU A 224 11.56 13.97 4.78
C GLU A 224 11.57 12.47 4.51
N GLN A 225 10.42 11.87 4.22
CA GLN A 225 10.31 10.42 3.97
C GLN A 225 11.12 9.98 2.75
N ARG A 226 11.09 10.76 1.65
CA ARG A 226 11.94 10.49 0.47
C ARG A 226 13.43 10.60 0.77
N ARG A 227 13.85 11.50 1.67
CA ARG A 227 15.26 11.59 2.11
C ARG A 227 15.66 10.35 2.91
N ARG A 228 14.79 9.85 3.78
CA ARG A 228 15.03 8.62 4.55
C ARG A 228 15.10 7.39 3.64
N ALA A 229 14.17 7.24 2.70
CA ALA A 229 14.13 6.11 1.76
C ALA A 229 15.36 6.00 0.85
N ARG A 230 16.03 7.14 0.58
CA ARG A 230 17.28 7.17 -0.21
C ARG A 230 18.53 6.87 0.61
N LYS A 231 18.45 6.93 1.94
CA LYS A 231 19.60 6.63 2.80
C LYS A 231 19.62 5.11 3.03
N PRO A 232 20.75 4.42 2.80
CA PRO A 232 20.84 3.01 3.15
C PRO A 232 20.57 2.83 4.66
N PRO A 233 19.90 1.72 5.07
CA PRO A 233 19.73 1.43 6.48
C PRO A 233 21.11 1.35 7.15
N ALA A 234 21.24 2.01 8.29
CA ALA A 234 22.46 2.04 9.11
C ALA A 234 22.64 0.73 9.90
#